data_AF-A0A7S9RSX9-F1
#
_entry.id   AF-A0A7S9RSX9-F1
#
_cell.length_a   1.000
_cell.length_b   1.000
_cell.length_c   1.000
_cell.angle_alpha   90.00
_cell.angle_beta   90.00
_cell.angle_gamma   90.00
#
_symmetry.space_group_name_H-M   'P 1'
#
loop_
_entity.id
_entity.type
_entity.pdbx_description
1 polymer ?
#
loop_
_entity_poly.entity_id
_entity_poly.type
_entity_poly.pdbx_seq_one_letter_code
_entity_poly.pdbx_strand_id
1 'polypeptide(L)'
;MLTSVDNFLKYREIKKFLSDNRIDFNGFGGFNVNNLVVHEFGYLLRYVSKGHVEVFDDIEKIYKEKEMILTNINNECAKNILREEENLNVSHETAISNMLDLKGIIIKICSLIEKCHELNLNYLEVKEKCC
;
A
#
# COMPACT_ATOMS: atom_id res chain seq x y z
N MET A 1 -15.98 -26.22 -17.06
CA MET A 1 -15.95 -25.22 -18.15
C MET A 1 -16.38 -23.84 -17.64
N LEU A 2 -17.54 -23.71 -16.97
CA LEU A 2 -18.01 -22.47 -16.35
C LEU A 2 -17.00 -21.86 -15.35
N THR A 3 -16.48 -22.68 -14.43
CA THR A 3 -15.46 -22.25 -13.44
C THR A 3 -14.18 -21.67 -14.04
N SER A 4 -13.78 -22.13 -15.23
CA SER A 4 -12.58 -21.62 -15.91
C SER A 4 -12.81 -20.25 -16.55
N VAL A 5 -14.03 -20.01 -17.07
CA VAL A 5 -14.40 -18.72 -17.66
C VAL A 5 -14.60 -17.69 -16.57
N ASP A 6 -15.25 -18.06 -15.47
CA ASP A 6 -15.45 -17.17 -14.31
C ASP A 6 -14.11 -16.74 -13.71
N ASN A 7 -13.18 -17.69 -13.53
CA ASN A 7 -11.83 -17.36 -13.05
C ASN A 7 -11.10 -16.45 -14.04
N PHE A 8 -11.18 -16.72 -15.35
CA PHE A 8 -10.57 -15.86 -16.36
C PHE A 8 -11.08 -14.41 -16.27
N LEU A 9 -12.40 -14.21 -16.11
CA LEU A 9 -12.99 -12.88 -15.99
C LEU A 9 -12.51 -12.16 -14.72
N LYS A 10 -12.49 -12.84 -13.57
CA LYS A 10 -11.97 -12.29 -12.31
C LYS A 10 -10.51 -11.86 -12.43
N TYR A 11 -9.66 -12.70 -13.03
CA TYR A 11 -8.25 -12.37 -13.22
C TYR A 11 -8.04 -11.24 -14.24
N ARG A 12 -8.89 -11.14 -15.27
CA ARG A 12 -8.86 -9.99 -16.18
C ARG A 12 -9.23 -8.70 -15.45
N GLU A 13 -10.23 -8.76 -14.58
CA GLU A 13 -10.70 -7.60 -13.81
C GLU A 13 -9.66 -7.14 -12.79
N ILE A 14 -9.06 -8.05 -12.02
CA ILE A 14 -8.02 -7.67 -11.05
C ILE A 14 -6.76 -7.14 -11.75
N LYS A 15 -6.37 -7.68 -12.93
CA LYS A 15 -5.26 -7.13 -13.72
C LYS A 15 -5.54 -5.69 -14.18
N LYS A 16 -6.76 -5.42 -14.62
CA LYS A 16 -7.17 -4.05 -14.96
C LYS A 16 -7.13 -3.15 -13.72
N PHE A 17 -7.63 -3.61 -12.59
CA PHE A 17 -7.58 -2.87 -11.32
C PHE A 17 -6.14 -2.52 -10.91
N LEU A 18 -5.20 -3.48 -10.98
CA LEU A 18 -3.79 -3.26 -10.66
C LEU A 18 -3.18 -2.18 -11.57
N SER A 19 -3.42 -2.28 -12.89
CA SER A 19 -2.96 -1.29 -13.87
C SER A 19 -3.54 0.10 -13.62
N ASP A 20 -4.86 0.20 -13.47
CA ASP A 20 -5.55 1.48 -13.26
C ASP A 20 -5.10 2.16 -11.94
N ASN A 21 -4.71 1.36 -10.94
CA ASN A 21 -4.20 1.83 -9.66
C ASN A 21 -2.67 1.91 -9.58
N ARG A 22 -1.92 1.60 -10.65
CA ARG A 22 -0.46 1.58 -10.67
C ARG A 22 0.15 0.75 -9.53
N ILE A 23 -0.38 -0.44 -9.32
CA ILE A 23 0.12 -1.42 -8.37
C ILE A 23 0.90 -2.47 -9.16
N ASP A 24 2.18 -2.61 -8.86
CA ASP A 24 3.08 -3.54 -9.55
C ASP A 24 3.95 -4.28 -8.52
N PHE A 25 3.73 -5.58 -8.34
CA PHE A 25 4.51 -6.36 -7.38
C PHE A 25 5.95 -6.64 -7.82
N ASN A 26 6.24 -6.53 -9.11
CA ASN A 26 7.54 -6.83 -9.72
C ASN A 26 8.13 -5.60 -10.44
N GLY A 27 7.77 -4.40 -9.97
CA GLY A 27 8.30 -3.14 -10.49
C GLY A 27 9.80 -2.97 -10.25
N PHE A 28 10.38 -1.94 -10.86
CA PHE A 28 11.79 -1.61 -10.59
C PHE A 28 11.96 -1.27 -9.11
N GLY A 29 12.87 -1.98 -8.42
CA GLY A 29 13.06 -1.87 -6.97
C GLY A 29 12.14 -2.77 -6.12
N GLY A 30 11.26 -3.57 -6.75
CA GLY A 30 10.35 -4.50 -6.08
C GLY A 30 8.89 -4.05 -6.13
N PHE A 31 8.19 -4.14 -5.00
CA PHE A 31 6.79 -3.79 -4.93
C PHE A 31 6.59 -2.27 -5.04
N ASN A 32 5.87 -1.84 -6.08
CA ASN A 32 5.61 -0.45 -6.39
C ASN A 32 4.12 -0.12 -6.31
N VAL A 33 3.83 1.08 -5.80
CA VAL A 33 2.52 1.73 -5.90
C VAL A 33 2.72 3.15 -6.37
N ASN A 34 2.02 3.59 -7.42
CA ASN A 34 2.25 4.89 -8.06
C ASN A 34 3.67 5.12 -8.57
N ASN A 35 4.38 4.05 -8.98
CA ASN A 35 5.81 4.08 -9.34
C ASN A 35 6.75 4.43 -8.17
N LEU A 36 6.26 4.37 -6.93
CA LEU A 36 7.07 4.51 -5.72
C LEU A 36 7.37 3.12 -5.16
N VAL A 37 8.65 2.86 -4.84
CA VAL A 37 9.08 1.60 -4.21
C VAL A 37 8.62 1.61 -2.76
N VAL A 38 7.64 0.77 -2.41
CA VAL A 38 6.97 0.90 -1.10
C VAL A 38 7.93 0.65 0.07
N HIS A 39 8.95 -0.17 -0.11
CA HIS A 39 9.95 -0.45 0.94
C HIS A 39 10.74 0.79 1.38
N GLU A 40 10.86 1.82 0.55
CA GLU A 40 11.51 3.08 0.92
C GLU A 40 10.72 3.83 2.02
N PHE A 41 9.42 3.55 2.16
CA PHE A 41 8.53 4.15 3.15
C PHE A 41 8.38 3.28 4.42
N GLY A 42 9.13 2.17 4.54
CA GLY A 42 8.98 1.21 5.63
C GLY A 42 9.18 1.82 7.02
N TYR A 43 10.11 2.77 7.17
CA TYR A 43 10.34 3.45 8.43
C TYR A 43 9.15 4.34 8.85
N LEU A 44 8.50 5.00 7.89
CA LEU A 44 7.28 5.78 8.14
C LEU A 44 6.13 4.86 8.51
N LEU A 45 5.94 3.75 7.78
CA LEU A 45 4.91 2.74 8.09
C LEU A 45 5.08 2.23 9.52
N ARG A 46 6.31 1.86 9.92
CA ARG A 46 6.61 1.40 11.28
C ARG A 46 6.29 2.47 12.32
N TYR A 47 6.61 3.73 12.04
CA TYR A 47 6.30 4.84 12.94
C TYR A 47 4.80 5.05 13.10
N VAL A 48 4.05 5.22 12.01
CA VAL A 48 2.60 5.50 12.06
C VAL A 48 1.78 4.28 12.48
N SER A 49 2.30 3.07 12.33
CA SER A 49 1.68 1.85 12.88
C SER A 49 2.08 1.60 14.34
N LYS A 50 2.92 2.45 14.96
CA LYS A 50 3.45 2.25 16.32
C LYS A 50 4.15 0.90 16.49
N GLY A 51 4.80 0.42 15.43
CA GLY A 51 5.49 -0.87 15.39
C GLY A 51 4.58 -2.08 15.15
N HIS A 52 3.27 -1.89 14.99
CA HIS A 52 2.37 -3.01 14.68
C HIS A 52 2.66 -3.56 13.28
N VAL A 53 3.03 -2.73 12.32
CA VAL A 53 3.40 -3.14 10.97
C VAL A 53 4.82 -2.67 10.68
N GLU A 54 5.75 -3.61 10.53
CA GLU A 54 7.16 -3.27 10.34
C GLU A 54 7.59 -3.21 8.87
N VAL A 55 6.91 -3.97 8.00
CA VAL A 55 7.24 -4.11 6.58
C VAL A 55 5.98 -4.22 5.72
N PHE A 56 6.12 -4.02 4.41
CA PHE A 56 5.02 -4.08 3.43
C PHE A 56 4.69 -5.50 2.95
N ASP A 57 5.39 -6.53 3.42
CA ASP A 57 5.18 -7.91 2.97
C ASP A 57 3.84 -8.49 3.42
N ASP A 58 3.32 -8.04 4.56
CA ASP A 58 2.04 -8.45 5.11
C ASP A 58 0.97 -7.37 4.86
N ILE A 59 0.51 -7.30 3.61
CA ILE A 59 -0.50 -6.32 3.20
C ILE A 59 -1.88 -6.56 3.85
N GLU A 60 -2.16 -7.78 4.33
CA GLU A 60 -3.35 -8.06 5.11
C GLU A 60 -3.31 -7.40 6.49
N LYS A 61 -2.13 -7.39 7.13
CA LYS A 61 -1.96 -6.67 8.39
C LYS A 61 -2.12 -5.16 8.20
N ILE A 62 -1.60 -4.61 7.11
CA ILE A 62 -1.86 -3.21 6.73
C ILE A 62 -3.36 -2.95 6.61
N TYR A 63 -4.10 -3.85 5.93
CA TYR A 63 -5.54 -3.73 5.79
C TYR A 63 -6.28 -3.78 7.13
N LYS A 64 -5.89 -4.69 8.03
CA LYS A 64 -6.48 -4.82 9.38
C LYS A 64 -6.23 -3.58 10.25
N GLU A 65 -5.07 -2.95 10.12
CA GLU A 65 -4.65 -1.79 10.92
C GLU A 65 -4.93 -0.44 10.21
N LYS A 66 -5.61 -0.45 9.06
CA LYS A 66 -5.83 0.70 8.16
C LYS A 66 -6.27 1.96 8.89
N GLU A 67 -7.33 1.87 9.70
CA GLU A 67 -7.90 3.04 10.38
C GLU A 67 -6.91 3.70 11.35
N MET A 68 -6.17 2.88 12.11
CA MET A 68 -5.13 3.40 13.01
C MET A 68 -4.00 4.08 12.23
N ILE A 69 -3.51 3.43 11.17
CA ILE A 69 -2.42 3.95 10.33
C ILE A 69 -2.83 5.29 9.71
N LEU A 70 -4.00 5.35 9.06
CA LEU A 70 -4.49 6.58 8.42
C LEU A 70 -4.74 7.71 9.43
N THR A 71 -5.25 7.38 10.62
CA THR A 71 -5.43 8.36 11.70
C THR A 71 -4.09 8.92 12.16
N ASN A 72 -3.09 8.07 12.37
CA ASN A 72 -1.77 8.51 12.81
C ASN A 72 -1.04 9.32 11.73
N ILE A 73 -1.20 8.98 10.45
CA ILE A 73 -0.71 9.79 9.33
C ILE A 73 -1.31 11.20 9.37
N ASN A 74 -2.64 11.31 9.49
CA ASN A 74 -3.30 12.62 9.53
C ASN A 74 -2.84 13.46 10.73
N ASN A 75 -2.68 12.82 11.90
CA ASN A 75 -2.17 13.48 13.10
C ASN A 75 -0.72 13.96 12.91
N GLU A 76 0.10 13.18 12.21
CA GLU A 76 1.48 13.55 11.91
C GLU A 76 1.56 14.75 10.97
N CYS A 77 0.79 14.75 9.87
CA CYS A 77 0.70 15.86 8.93
C CYS A 77 0.17 17.17 9.55
N ALA A 78 -0.53 17.10 10.68
CA ALA A 78 -1.06 18.27 11.38
C ALA A 78 -0.04 18.94 12.33
N LYS A 79 1.15 18.36 12.51
CA LYS A 79 2.19 18.93 13.36
C LYS A 79 2.92 20.08 12.67
N ASN A 80 3.40 21.04 13.46
CA ASN A 80 4.28 22.10 12.98
C ASN A 80 5.67 21.56 12.56
N ILE A 81 6.12 20.48 13.20
CA ILE A 81 7.37 19.78 12.90
C ILE A 81 7.08 18.29 12.95
N LEU A 82 7.33 17.60 11.84
CA LEU A 82 7.15 16.16 11.70
C LEU A 82 8.34 15.42 12.30
N ARG A 83 8.08 14.18 12.73
CA ARG A 83 9.08 13.28 13.29
C ARG A 83 10.21 12.99 12.31
N GLU A 84 9.91 12.98 11.01
CA GLU A 84 10.91 12.79 9.96
C GLU A 84 11.87 13.98 9.88
N GLU A 85 11.37 15.22 10.02
CA GLU A 85 12.19 16.43 10.07
C GLU A 85 13.17 16.37 11.24
N GLU A 86 12.68 16.01 12.43
CA GLU A 86 13.51 15.91 13.65
C GLU A 86 14.64 14.89 13.52
N ASN A 87 14.37 13.75 12.88
CA ASN A 87 15.28 12.61 12.88
C ASN A 87 16.19 12.54 11.65
N LEU A 88 15.72 13.01 10.49
CA LEU A 88 16.40 12.87 9.20
C LEU A 88 16.82 14.21 8.60
N ASN A 89 16.49 15.33 9.25
CA ASN A 89 16.85 16.68 8.80
C ASN A 89 16.40 16.97 7.35
N VAL A 90 15.24 16.42 6.97
CA VAL A 90 14.55 16.73 5.71
C VAL A 90 13.73 18.00 5.87
N SER A 91 13.38 18.65 4.74
CA SER A 91 12.49 19.81 4.78
C SER A 91 11.07 19.43 5.19
N HIS A 92 10.32 20.37 5.77
CA HIS A 92 8.90 20.19 6.11
C HIS A 92 8.06 19.75 4.90
N GLU A 93 8.27 20.39 3.75
CA GLU A 93 7.56 20.06 2.51
C GLU A 93 7.84 18.62 2.07
N THR A 94 9.11 18.19 2.14
CA THR A 94 9.51 16.81 1.83
C THR A 94 8.88 15.82 2.80
N ALA A 95 8.91 16.09 4.11
CA ALA A 95 8.31 15.21 5.12
C ALA A 95 6.79 15.06 4.92
N ILE A 96 6.10 16.16 4.62
CA ILE A 96 4.67 16.13 4.28
C ILE A 96 4.42 15.31 3.01
N SER A 97 5.21 15.52 1.96
CA SER A 97 5.07 14.75 0.71
C SER A 97 5.25 13.25 0.97
N ASN A 98 6.32 12.86 1.67
CA ASN A 98 6.60 11.46 1.99
C ASN A 98 5.46 10.81 2.79
N MET A 99 4.88 11.55 3.75
CA MET A 99 3.76 11.07 4.55
C MET A 99 2.46 10.93 3.73
N LEU A 100 2.19 11.85 2.80
CA LEU A 100 1.05 11.77 1.90
C LEU A 100 1.21 10.68 0.85
N ASP A 101 2.44 10.45 0.37
CA ASP A 101 2.76 9.33 -0.50
C ASP A 101 2.52 7.99 0.22
N LEU A 102 3.00 7.84 1.47
CA LEU A 102 2.67 6.69 2.31
C LEU A 102 1.15 6.52 2.43
N LYS A 103 0.41 7.59 2.71
CA LYS A 103 -1.07 7.55 2.80
C LYS A 103 -1.69 6.98 1.51
N GLY A 104 -1.24 7.46 0.36
CA GLY A 104 -1.69 6.98 -0.95
C GLY A 104 -1.38 5.50 -1.17
N ILE A 105 -0.18 5.06 -0.78
CA ILE A 105 0.24 3.65 -0.84
C ILE A 105 -0.71 2.77 0.00
N ILE A 106 -0.94 3.14 1.26
CA ILE A 106 -1.79 2.37 2.19
C ILE A 106 -3.22 2.26 1.67
N ILE A 107 -3.80 3.35 1.18
CA ILE A 107 -5.15 3.35 0.62
C ILE A 107 -5.24 2.35 -0.55
N LYS A 108 -4.29 2.38 -1.48
CA LYS A 108 -4.29 1.49 -2.65
C LYS A 108 -4.08 0.03 -2.30
N ILE A 109 -3.20 -0.27 -1.34
CA ILE A 109 -3.04 -1.62 -0.79
C ILE A 109 -4.36 -2.12 -0.19
N CYS A 110 -5.04 -1.28 0.59
CA CYS A 110 -6.33 -1.66 1.18
C CYS A 110 -7.40 -1.89 0.12
N SER A 111 -7.49 -1.02 -0.89
CA SER A 111 -8.43 -1.20 -1.99
C SER A 111 -8.14 -2.45 -2.84
N LEU A 112 -6.87 -2.86 -2.97
CA LEU A 112 -6.53 -4.14 -3.57
C LEU A 112 -7.11 -5.31 -2.76
N ILE A 113 -6.94 -5.33 -1.44
CA ILE A 113 -7.49 -6.39 -0.58
C ILE A 113 -9.03 -6.43 -0.67
N GLU A 114 -9.67 -5.27 -0.62
CA GLU A 114 -11.12 -5.13 -0.81
C GLU A 114 -11.56 -5.71 -2.17
N LYS A 115 -10.81 -5.43 -3.24
CA LYS A 115 -11.11 -5.96 -4.58
C LYS A 115 -10.89 -7.47 -4.68
N CYS A 116 -9.85 -8.00 -4.04
CA CYS A 116 -9.63 -9.44 -3.93
C CYS A 116 -10.81 -10.12 -3.21
N HIS A 117 -11.30 -9.56 -2.11
CA HIS A 117 -12.48 -10.09 -1.41
C HIS A 117 -13.73 -10.06 -2.28
N GLU A 118 -14.00 -8.95 -2.98
CA GLU A 118 -15.13 -8.81 -3.90
C GLU A 118 -15.12 -9.90 -4.99
N LEU A 119 -13.94 -10.19 -5.56
CA LEU A 119 -13.77 -11.20 -6.59
C LEU A 119 -13.62 -12.63 -6.04
N ASN A 120 -13.59 -12.79 -4.72
CA ASN A 120 -13.25 -14.04 -4.03
C ASN A 120 -11.92 -14.63 -4.54
N LEU A 121 -10.88 -13.80 -4.53
CA LEU A 121 -9.50 -14.13 -4.89
C LEU A 121 -8.58 -13.97 -3.66
N ASN A 122 -7.56 -14.81 -3.58
CA ASN A 122 -6.46 -14.63 -2.62
C ASN A 122 -5.41 -13.68 -3.22
N TYR A 123 -5.02 -12.64 -2.49
CA TYR A 123 -4.03 -11.68 -2.98
C TYR A 123 -2.66 -12.32 -3.29
N LEU A 124 -2.27 -13.38 -2.58
CA LEU A 124 -1.03 -14.11 -2.85
C LEU A 124 -1.07 -14.75 -4.24
N GLU A 125 -2.20 -15.35 -4.62
CA GLU A 125 -2.38 -15.87 -5.97
C GLU A 125 -2.40 -14.75 -7.02
N VAL A 126 -2.99 -13.60 -6.70
CA VAL A 126 -2.99 -12.43 -7.58
C VAL A 126 -1.55 -11.95 -7.82
N LYS A 127 -0.74 -11.85 -6.76
CA LYS A 127 0.67 -11.48 -6.82
C LYS A 127 1.47 -12.43 -7.72
N GLU A 128 1.22 -13.74 -7.63
CA GLU A 128 1.91 -14.75 -8.45
C GLU A 128 1.47 -14.79 -9.92
N LYS A 129 0.18 -14.50 -10.21
CA LYS A 129 -0.41 -14.69 -11.55
C LYS A 129 -0.53 -13.41 -12.39
N CYS A 130 -0.36 -12.25 -11.76
CA CYS A 130 -0.55 -10.95 -12.40
C CYS A 130 0.75 -10.17 -12.58
N CYS A 131 1.87 -10.67 -12.09
CA CYS A 131 3.19 -10.06 -12.18
C CYS A 131 4.24 -11.03 -12.72
#